data_AF-A0A6J0LC85-F1
#
_entry.id   AF-A0A6J0LC85-F1
#
_cell.length_a   1.000
_cell.length_b   1.000
_cell.length_c   1.000
_cell.angle_alpha   90.00
_cell.angle_beta   90.00
_cell.angle_gamma   90.00
#
_symmetry.space_group_name_H-M   'P 1'
#
loop_
_entity.id
_entity.type
_entity.pdbx_description
1 polymer ?
#
loop_
_entity_poly.entity_id
_entity_poly.type
_entity_poly.pdbx_seq_one_letter_code
_entity_poly.pdbx_strand_id
1 'polypeptide(L)'
;MEDFELLRREKRRRKAMRLKFGLDDVTDDPGFNTEGLADGFDVDNCCYPSRLIKSTWGDRYDIALYSRLGLHCHNFQKGTNFKFVRWEKYDLTSTAYDFVYVTLDAKDPVSDSVFSFQTLLCDDSYPNYPVRWSTLACRIKCDDGVDESWDDTAVDDFYKGAMPKWLSDEELASDDKKYYVVQESELQEYDWLHLFTEIAFYSKTKNEVTAPPPLEIEKVVVVTKEDTEEGHEKLKAHNAIFYVSYKYNGEYSGWARDHQAVIRKTMDGKPGHMYLEV
;
A
#
# COMPACT_ATOMS: atom_id res chain seq x y z
N MET A 1 -22.70 -8.03 -23.91
CA MET A 1 -22.55 -9.44 -24.34
C MET A 1 -21.10 -9.75 -24.74
N GLU A 2 -20.35 -8.77 -25.25
CA GLU A 2 -18.92 -8.87 -25.59
C GLU A 2 -17.97 -9.10 -24.39
N ASP A 3 -18.28 -8.56 -23.21
CA ASP A 3 -17.45 -8.75 -21.99
C ASP A 3 -17.39 -10.20 -21.50
N PHE A 4 -18.48 -10.95 -21.62
CA PHE A 4 -18.51 -12.36 -21.21
C PHE A 4 -17.70 -13.26 -22.15
N GLU A 5 -17.56 -12.89 -23.42
CA GLU A 5 -16.70 -13.60 -24.36
C GLU A 5 -15.23 -13.28 -24.13
N LEU A 6 -14.89 -12.04 -23.80
CA LEU A 6 -13.56 -11.62 -23.36
C LEU A 6 -13.12 -12.41 -22.12
N LEU A 7 -13.96 -12.45 -21.08
CA LEU A 7 -13.69 -13.20 -19.85
C LEU A 7 -13.54 -14.72 -20.10
N ARG A 8 -14.34 -15.31 -20.99
CA ARG A 8 -14.21 -16.73 -21.37
C ARG A 8 -12.94 -17.00 -22.16
N ARG A 9 -12.54 -16.09 -23.05
CA ARG A 9 -11.31 -16.19 -23.85
C ARG A 9 -10.07 -16.08 -22.97
N GLU A 10 -10.15 -15.24 -21.94
CA GLU A 10 -9.10 -15.07 -20.95
C GLU A 10 -8.97 -16.29 -20.02
N LYS A 11 -10.10 -16.85 -19.54
CA LYS A 11 -10.10 -18.12 -18.77
C LYS A 11 -9.50 -19.29 -19.57
N ARG A 12 -9.79 -19.39 -20.87
CA ARG A 12 -9.20 -20.42 -21.75
C ARG A 12 -7.70 -20.23 -21.94
N ARG A 13 -7.24 -18.97 -22.09
CA ARG A 13 -5.83 -18.63 -22.19
C ARG A 13 -5.08 -18.92 -20.88
N ARG A 14 -5.70 -18.66 -19.72
CA ARG A 14 -5.18 -19.00 -18.39
C ARG A 14 -5.04 -20.52 -18.18
N LYS A 15 -6.03 -21.31 -18.62
CA LYS A 15 -5.95 -22.78 -18.59
C LYS A 15 -4.84 -23.34 -19.48
N ALA A 16 -4.70 -22.80 -20.69
CA ALA A 16 -3.62 -23.20 -21.61
C ALA A 16 -2.23 -22.83 -21.07
N MET A 17 -2.11 -21.73 -20.32
CA MET A 17 -0.87 -21.31 -19.68
C MET A 17 -0.49 -22.25 -18.52
N ARG A 18 -1.45 -22.66 -17.68
CA ARG A 18 -1.22 -23.68 -16.63
C ARG A 18 -0.73 -25.02 -17.19
N LEU A 19 -1.37 -25.51 -18.26
CA LEU A 19 -0.93 -26.72 -18.96
C LEU A 19 0.48 -26.59 -19.56
N LYS A 20 0.85 -25.40 -20.04
CA LYS A 20 2.15 -25.15 -20.68
C LYS A 20 3.30 -25.11 -19.68
N PHE A 21 3.02 -24.77 -18.42
CA PHE A 21 4.00 -24.70 -17.35
C PHE A 21 3.95 -25.91 -16.38
N GLY A 22 3.17 -26.95 -16.70
CA GLY A 22 3.12 -28.18 -15.90
C GLY A 22 2.52 -28.01 -14.50
N LEU A 23 1.77 -26.94 -14.24
CA LEU A 23 1.19 -26.62 -12.92
C LEU A 23 -0.07 -27.43 -12.57
N ASP A 24 -0.48 -28.38 -13.40
CA ASP A 24 -1.60 -29.28 -13.11
C ASP A 24 -1.17 -30.55 -12.35
N ASP A 25 0.14 -30.75 -12.13
CA ASP A 25 0.69 -31.94 -11.46
C ASP A 25 1.34 -31.56 -10.12
N VAL A 26 0.53 -31.00 -9.20
CA VAL A 26 0.88 -31.02 -7.78
C VAL A 26 0.54 -32.42 -7.28
N THR A 27 1.51 -33.32 -7.42
CA THR A 27 1.53 -34.53 -6.61
C THR A 27 1.74 -34.10 -5.17
N ASP A 28 0.88 -34.57 -4.27
CA ASP A 28 0.99 -34.38 -2.82
C ASP A 28 2.40 -34.77 -2.35
N ASP A 29 3.28 -33.78 -2.22
CA ASP A 29 4.60 -33.96 -1.63
C ASP A 29 4.43 -33.99 -0.10
N PRO A 30 4.76 -35.10 0.60
CA PRO A 30 4.52 -35.24 2.03
C PRO A 30 5.41 -34.34 2.91
N GLY A 31 6.20 -33.44 2.32
CA GLY A 31 7.10 -32.51 3.01
C GLY A 31 6.46 -31.17 3.42
N PHE A 32 5.28 -30.81 2.89
CA PHE A 32 4.58 -29.59 3.28
C PHE A 32 3.77 -29.81 4.56
N ASN A 33 4.47 -29.86 5.71
CA ASN A 33 3.81 -29.69 7.00
C ASN A 33 3.39 -28.22 7.15
N THR A 34 2.15 -27.90 6.80
CA THR A 34 1.48 -26.62 7.08
C THR A 34 0.90 -26.54 8.50
N GLU A 35 1.17 -27.54 9.34
CA GLU A 35 0.76 -27.52 10.75
C GLU A 35 1.69 -26.61 11.57
N GLY A 36 1.29 -25.34 11.71
CA GLY A 36 1.79 -24.44 12.75
C GLY A 36 2.73 -23.30 12.32
N LEU A 37 2.81 -22.96 11.03
CA LEU A 37 3.58 -21.80 10.55
C LEU A 37 2.64 -20.61 10.26
N ALA A 38 3.04 -19.40 10.67
CA ALA A 38 2.34 -18.17 10.34
C ALA A 38 2.21 -18.05 8.80
N ASP A 39 0.97 -17.96 8.29
CA ASP A 39 0.59 -17.85 6.87
C ASP A 39 1.63 -17.09 6.03
N GLY A 40 2.50 -17.80 5.31
CA GLY A 40 3.51 -17.23 4.42
C GLY A 40 4.65 -16.41 5.06
N PHE A 41 4.53 -15.95 6.31
CA PHE A 41 5.51 -15.08 7.00
C PHE A 41 6.73 -15.83 7.55
N ASP A 42 6.54 -17.07 7.96
CA ASP A 42 7.55 -17.91 8.61
C ASP A 42 7.83 -19.18 7.79
N VAL A 43 7.74 -19.09 6.46
CA VAL A 43 8.06 -20.20 5.55
C VAL A 43 9.55 -20.19 5.22
N ASP A 44 10.29 -21.20 5.68
CA ASP A 44 11.66 -21.42 5.21
C ASP A 44 11.63 -21.99 3.78
N ASN A 45 11.61 -21.10 2.79
CA ASN A 45 11.63 -21.51 1.39
C ASN A 45 13.06 -21.94 0.98
N CYS A 46 13.26 -23.24 0.76
CA CYS A 46 14.55 -23.85 0.41
C CYS A 46 15.20 -23.25 -0.86
N CYS A 47 14.41 -22.65 -1.76
CA CYS A 47 14.89 -22.04 -3.00
C CYS A 47 15.40 -20.60 -2.82
N TYR A 48 14.96 -19.90 -1.78
CA TYR A 48 15.37 -18.54 -1.42
C TYR A 48 15.35 -18.41 0.11
N PRO A 49 16.46 -18.72 0.81
CA PRO A 49 16.48 -18.67 2.27
C PRO A 49 16.07 -17.27 2.72
N SER A 50 15.15 -17.22 3.69
CA SER A 50 14.67 -16.02 4.36
C SER A 50 15.87 -15.13 4.74
N ARG A 51 16.11 -14.09 3.94
CA ARG A 51 17.32 -13.28 4.05
C ARG A 51 17.15 -12.35 5.24
N LEU A 52 17.81 -12.70 6.35
CA LEU A 52 17.96 -11.86 7.53
C LEU A 52 18.84 -10.65 7.18
N ILE A 53 18.24 -9.62 6.57
CA ILE A 53 18.94 -8.40 6.17
C ILE A 53 18.76 -7.39 7.29
N LYS A 54 19.85 -7.07 7.98
CA LYS A 54 19.89 -5.95 8.92
C LYS A 54 19.96 -4.65 8.12
N SER A 55 18.84 -4.05 7.78
CA SER A 55 18.87 -2.71 7.20
C SER A 55 17.76 -1.83 7.69
N THR A 56 18.11 -0.61 8.09
CA THR A 56 17.17 0.45 8.44
C THR A 56 16.30 0.88 7.25
N TRP A 57 16.76 0.64 6.01
CA TRP A 57 16.04 0.98 4.77
C TRP A 57 16.12 -0.08 3.65
N GLY A 58 16.95 -1.11 3.79
CA GLY A 58 17.24 -2.14 2.79
C GLY A 58 17.96 -1.62 1.55
N ASP A 59 18.54 -2.53 0.75
CA ASP A 59 18.79 -2.29 -0.69
C ASP A 59 17.46 -2.29 -1.49
N ARG A 60 16.32 -2.31 -0.78
CA ARG A 60 14.96 -2.60 -1.24
C ARG A 60 13.99 -1.64 -0.57
N TYR A 61 13.95 -0.43 -1.10
CA TYR A 61 13.11 0.66 -0.58
C TYR A 61 11.61 0.38 -0.73
N ASP A 62 11.22 -0.41 -1.74
CA ASP A 62 9.88 -0.95 -1.90
C ASP A 62 9.40 -1.71 -0.66
N ILE A 63 10.21 -2.61 -0.12
CA ILE A 63 9.89 -3.37 1.10
C ILE A 63 9.72 -2.45 2.31
N ALA A 64 10.51 -1.37 2.39
CA ALA A 64 10.36 -0.36 3.44
C ALA A 64 9.04 0.43 3.28
N LEU A 65 8.64 0.76 2.06
CA LEU A 65 7.34 1.39 1.78
C LEU A 65 6.18 0.47 2.17
N TYR A 66 6.24 -0.81 1.81
CA TYR A 66 5.23 -1.81 2.19
C TYR A 66 5.09 -1.91 3.72
N SER A 67 6.23 -1.98 4.42
CA SER A 67 6.29 -2.02 5.88
C SER A 67 5.62 -0.81 6.52
N ARG A 68 5.97 0.40 6.04
CA ARG A 68 5.41 1.66 6.54
C ARG A 68 3.93 1.81 6.23
N LEU A 69 3.48 1.36 5.05
CA LEU A 69 2.06 1.37 4.69
C LEU A 69 1.25 0.45 5.61
N GLY A 70 1.78 -0.75 5.91
CA GLY A 70 1.12 -1.65 6.86
C GLY A 70 1.05 -1.09 8.28
N LEU A 71 2.13 -0.47 8.77
CA LEU A 71 2.11 0.23 10.05
C LEU A 71 1.09 1.38 10.07
N HIS A 72 1.02 2.16 8.99
CA HIS A 72 0.00 3.21 8.86
C HIS A 72 -1.41 2.62 8.93
N CYS A 73 -1.69 1.53 8.21
CA CYS A 73 -2.99 0.86 8.25
C CYS A 73 -3.38 0.43 9.67
N HIS A 74 -2.46 -0.21 10.40
CA HIS A 74 -2.70 -0.60 11.78
C HIS A 74 -2.92 0.59 12.70
N ASN A 75 -2.04 1.60 12.64
CA ASN A 75 -2.14 2.82 13.42
C ASN A 75 -3.48 3.53 13.19
N PHE A 76 -3.90 3.62 11.93
CA PHE A 76 -5.16 4.21 11.55
C PHE A 76 -6.36 3.45 12.14
N GLN A 77 -6.39 2.11 12.04
CA GLN A 77 -7.52 1.31 12.53
C GLN A 77 -7.56 1.17 14.06
N LYS A 78 -6.41 1.18 14.73
CA LYS A 78 -6.30 0.94 16.18
C LYS A 78 -6.10 2.20 17.02
N GLY A 79 -5.86 3.35 16.38
CA GLY A 79 -5.53 4.59 17.08
C GLY A 79 -4.18 4.53 17.78
N THR A 80 -3.22 3.74 17.26
CA THR A 80 -1.85 3.65 17.76
C THR A 80 -0.91 4.58 16.98
N ASN A 81 0.34 4.70 17.42
CA ASN A 81 1.35 5.53 16.76
C ASN A 81 2.71 4.82 16.64
N PHE A 82 2.69 3.55 16.23
CA PHE A 82 3.91 2.77 16.07
C PHE A 82 4.76 3.29 14.93
N LYS A 83 6.08 3.36 15.16
CA LYS A 83 7.06 3.88 14.21
C LYS A 83 7.88 2.74 13.61
N PHE A 84 8.13 2.83 12.31
CA PHE A 84 9.00 1.89 11.60
C PHE A 84 10.44 2.01 12.09
N VAL A 85 11.10 0.89 12.37
CA VAL A 85 12.53 0.84 12.72
C VAL A 85 13.35 0.28 11.57
N ARG A 86 12.98 -0.92 11.11
CA ARG A 86 13.62 -1.66 10.02
C ARG A 86 12.75 -2.85 9.62
N TRP A 87 12.89 -3.36 8.40
CA TRP A 87 12.37 -4.67 8.06
C TRP A 87 13.41 -5.75 8.39
N GLU A 88 12.97 -6.95 8.77
CA GLU A 88 13.85 -8.06 9.17
C GLU A 88 13.98 -9.12 8.09
N LYS A 89 12.84 -9.50 7.51
CA LYS A 89 12.74 -10.46 6.41
C LYS A 89 11.47 -10.20 5.62
N TYR A 90 11.46 -10.67 4.37
CA TYR A 90 10.26 -10.74 3.58
C TYR A 90 10.25 -12.00 2.72
N ASP A 91 9.06 -12.50 2.43
CA ASP A 91 8.81 -13.57 1.49
C ASP A 91 7.89 -13.07 0.36
N LEU A 92 8.02 -13.66 -0.82
CA LEU A 92 7.28 -13.27 -2.02
C LEU A 92 6.57 -14.50 -2.59
N THR A 93 5.27 -14.39 -2.80
CA THR A 93 4.47 -15.35 -3.55
C THR A 93 3.84 -14.67 -4.76
N SER A 94 4.32 -15.02 -5.95
CA SER A 94 3.79 -14.49 -7.21
C SER A 94 2.76 -15.44 -7.81
N THR A 95 1.54 -14.95 -8.04
CA THR A 95 0.46 -15.68 -8.71
C THR A 95 -0.05 -14.87 -9.92
N ALA A 96 -1.33 -14.47 -9.91
CA ALA A 96 -1.82 -13.39 -10.77
C ALA A 96 -1.46 -12.00 -10.21
N TYR A 97 -1.13 -11.94 -8.91
CA TYR A 97 -0.69 -10.77 -8.16
C TYR A 97 0.59 -11.12 -7.39
N ASP A 98 1.32 -10.12 -6.93
CA ASP A 98 2.50 -10.30 -6.10
C ASP A 98 2.15 -10.10 -4.62
N PHE A 99 2.18 -11.19 -3.84
CA PHE A 99 1.96 -11.16 -2.39
C PHE A 99 3.30 -11.08 -1.68
N VAL A 100 3.50 -10.03 -0.87
CA VAL A 100 4.72 -9.75 -0.13
C VAL A 100 4.43 -9.84 1.36
N TYR A 101 5.04 -10.83 2.01
CA TYR A 101 4.91 -11.09 3.45
C TYR A 101 6.12 -10.47 4.13
N VAL A 102 5.95 -9.35 4.84
CA VAL A 102 7.06 -8.64 5.48
C VAL A 102 6.98 -8.80 7.00
N THR A 103 8.08 -9.19 7.62
CA THR A 103 8.30 -9.07 9.07
C THR A 103 9.25 -7.91 9.34
N LEU A 104 8.90 -7.02 10.25
CA LEU A 104 9.63 -5.78 10.57
C LEU A 104 9.67 -5.48 12.06
N ASP A 105 10.63 -4.67 12.48
CA ASP A 105 10.67 -4.07 13.81
C ASP A 105 9.88 -2.76 13.81
N ALA A 106 8.93 -2.68 14.73
CA ALA A 106 8.17 -1.47 15.04
C ALA A 106 8.49 -1.01 16.46
N LYS A 107 8.42 0.31 16.68
CA LYS A 107 8.65 0.93 17.98
C LYS A 107 7.41 1.66 18.44
N ASP A 108 6.99 1.41 19.67
CA ASP A 108 6.02 2.26 20.35
C ASP A 108 6.73 3.46 20.99
N PRO A 109 6.47 4.70 20.55
CA PRO A 109 7.11 5.88 21.11
C PRO A 109 6.70 6.17 22.56
N VAL A 110 5.58 5.61 23.04
CA VAL A 110 5.10 5.83 24.43
C VAL A 110 5.86 4.94 25.42
N SER A 111 6.00 3.66 25.11
CA SER A 111 6.69 2.69 25.97
C SER A 111 8.18 2.52 25.65
N ASP A 112 8.67 3.18 24.59
CA ASP A 112 10.01 3.00 24.01
C ASP A 112 10.33 1.56 23.57
N SER A 113 9.32 0.68 23.54
CA SER A 113 9.48 -0.75 23.28
C SER A 113 9.54 -1.03 21.78
N VAL A 114 10.46 -1.92 21.39
CA VAL A 114 10.60 -2.44 20.02
C VAL A 114 10.04 -3.85 19.97
N PHE A 115 9.24 -4.16 18.97
CA PHE A 115 8.58 -5.45 18.80
C PHE A 115 8.43 -5.81 17.32
N SER A 116 8.27 -7.11 17.05
CA SER A 116 8.06 -7.63 15.70
C SER A 116 6.63 -7.38 15.23
N PHE A 117 6.51 -6.91 13.99
CA PHE A 117 5.28 -6.60 13.30
C PHE A 117 5.27 -7.27 11.92
N GLN A 118 4.09 -7.62 11.44
CA GLN A 118 3.86 -8.33 10.20
C GLN A 118 2.93 -7.52 9.29
N THR A 119 3.35 -7.36 8.04
CA THR A 119 2.56 -6.76 6.96
C THR A 119 2.44 -7.74 5.79
N LEU A 120 1.22 -8.13 5.42
CA LEU A 120 0.95 -8.76 4.13
C LEU A 120 0.49 -7.68 3.15
N LEU A 121 1.23 -7.53 2.06
CA LEU A 121 0.89 -6.65 0.96
C LEU A 121 0.57 -7.47 -0.29
N CYS A 122 -0.47 -7.09 -1.01
CA CYS A 122 -0.74 -7.52 -2.38
C CYS A 122 -0.44 -6.34 -3.31
N ASP A 123 0.46 -6.56 -4.26
CA ASP A 123 0.79 -5.65 -5.34
C ASP A 123 0.08 -6.10 -6.63
N ASP A 124 -0.92 -5.32 -7.06
CA ASP A 124 -1.64 -5.48 -8.33
C ASP A 124 -1.20 -4.43 -9.37
N SER A 125 0.03 -3.92 -9.22
CA SER A 125 0.62 -3.00 -10.18
C SER A 125 1.10 -3.78 -11.40
N TYR A 126 0.68 -3.32 -12.59
CA TYR A 126 1.23 -3.83 -13.85
C TYR A 126 2.50 -3.05 -14.22
N PRO A 127 3.46 -3.65 -14.96
CA PRO A 127 4.64 -2.93 -15.42
C PRO A 127 4.26 -1.67 -16.22
N ASN A 128 4.75 -0.50 -15.77
CA ASN A 128 4.42 0.83 -16.30
C ASN A 128 2.99 1.35 -16.01
N TYR A 129 2.26 0.72 -15.10
CA TYR A 129 1.02 1.25 -14.55
C TYR A 129 1.26 1.86 -13.17
N PRO A 130 0.38 2.76 -12.73
CA PRO A 130 0.48 3.32 -11.39
C PRO A 130 0.39 2.25 -10.30
N VAL A 131 0.86 2.62 -9.12
CA VAL A 131 0.84 1.74 -7.94
C VAL A 131 -0.59 1.39 -7.55
N ARG A 132 -0.82 0.09 -7.31
CA ARG A 132 -2.05 -0.46 -6.73
C ARG A 132 -1.68 -1.45 -5.63
N TRP A 133 -1.66 -0.97 -4.40
CA TRP A 133 -1.23 -1.76 -3.26
C TRP A 133 -2.36 -1.97 -2.28
N SER A 134 -2.54 -3.23 -1.86
CA SER A 134 -3.46 -3.60 -0.80
C SER A 134 -2.67 -4.17 0.37
N THR A 135 -2.78 -3.57 1.55
CA THR A 135 -2.47 -4.30 2.77
C THR A 135 -3.62 -5.25 3.07
N LEU A 136 -3.31 -6.50 3.43
CA LEU A 136 -4.28 -7.56 3.75
C LEU A 136 -4.05 -8.13 5.16
N ALA A 137 -2.90 -7.82 5.77
CA ALA A 137 -2.66 -8.01 7.19
C ALA A 137 -1.71 -6.94 7.69
N CYS A 138 -1.99 -6.37 8.86
CA CYS A 138 -1.14 -5.38 9.53
C CYS A 138 -1.24 -5.60 11.04
N ARG A 139 -0.33 -6.38 11.61
CA ARG A 139 -0.46 -6.84 13.00
C ARG A 139 0.88 -6.99 13.72
N ILE A 140 0.84 -6.87 15.04
CA ILE A 140 1.94 -7.37 15.88
C ILE A 140 2.08 -8.87 15.60
N LYS A 141 3.32 -9.37 15.48
CA LYS A 141 3.60 -10.74 15.07
C LYS A 141 2.79 -11.75 15.90
N CYS A 142 2.07 -12.64 15.23
CA CYS A 142 1.29 -13.74 15.81
C CYS A 142 1.07 -14.87 14.79
N ASP A 143 0.54 -16.00 15.26
CA ASP A 143 0.35 -17.21 14.45
C ASP A 143 -1.07 -17.35 13.87
N ASP A 144 -1.92 -16.33 14.05
CA ASP A 144 -3.29 -16.34 13.52
C ASP A 144 -3.30 -16.39 11.98
N GLY A 145 -4.32 -17.01 11.39
CA GLY A 145 -4.52 -16.97 9.94
C GLY A 145 -4.78 -15.56 9.40
N VAL A 146 -4.65 -15.38 8.08
CA VAL A 146 -4.89 -14.11 7.38
C VAL A 146 -6.09 -14.22 6.44
N ASP A 147 -6.92 -13.17 6.38
CA ASP A 147 -7.94 -13.04 5.34
C ASP A 147 -7.33 -12.30 4.14
N GLU A 148 -6.90 -13.03 3.13
CA GLU A 148 -6.28 -12.44 1.94
C GLU A 148 -7.29 -11.85 0.95
N SER A 149 -8.59 -11.93 1.24
CA SER A 149 -9.65 -11.51 0.31
C SER A 149 -10.06 -10.06 0.55
N TRP A 150 -9.80 -9.20 -0.43
CA TRP A 150 -10.39 -7.87 -0.48
C TRP A 150 -11.90 -7.91 -0.71
N ASP A 151 -12.70 -7.19 0.07
CA ASP A 151 -14.13 -7.02 -0.17
C ASP A 151 -14.42 -5.71 -0.91
N ASP A 152 -14.43 -5.78 -2.24
CA ASP A 152 -14.78 -4.62 -3.07
C ASP A 152 -16.21 -4.13 -2.81
N THR A 153 -17.13 -4.99 -2.37
CA THR A 153 -18.54 -4.60 -2.18
C THR A 153 -18.74 -3.66 -1.00
N ALA A 154 -17.79 -3.62 -0.06
CA ALA A 154 -17.82 -2.72 1.10
C ALA A 154 -17.37 -1.29 0.77
N VAL A 155 -16.70 -1.07 -0.37
CA VAL A 155 -16.25 0.25 -0.81
C VAL A 155 -17.36 0.95 -1.60
N ASP A 156 -17.60 2.22 -1.30
CA ASP A 156 -18.60 3.03 -2.03
C ASP A 156 -18.16 3.29 -3.48
N ASP A 157 -19.11 3.25 -4.42
CA ASP A 157 -18.87 3.48 -5.85
C ASP A 157 -18.20 4.84 -6.16
N PHE A 158 -18.36 5.85 -5.29
CA PHE A 158 -17.65 7.12 -5.41
C PHE A 158 -16.12 6.95 -5.40
N TYR A 159 -15.61 5.97 -4.66
CA TYR A 159 -14.17 5.68 -4.56
C TYR A 159 -13.74 4.54 -5.51
N LYS A 160 -14.54 4.24 -6.54
CA LYS A 160 -14.25 3.21 -7.54
C LYS A 160 -14.03 3.78 -8.92
N GLY A 161 -13.55 2.93 -9.82
CA GLY A 161 -13.33 3.27 -11.22
C GLY A 161 -12.07 4.10 -11.44
N ALA A 162 -12.03 4.83 -12.56
CA ALA A 162 -10.84 5.58 -12.97
C ALA A 162 -10.40 6.62 -11.93
N MET A 163 -9.10 6.80 -11.77
CA MET A 163 -8.53 7.87 -10.94
C MET A 163 -9.04 9.23 -11.44
N PRO A 164 -9.56 10.14 -10.57
CA PRO A 164 -9.99 11.45 -11.02
C PRO A 164 -8.80 12.25 -11.55
N LYS A 165 -9.12 13.19 -12.44
CA LYS A 165 -8.14 14.15 -12.92
C LYS A 165 -7.75 15.11 -11.80
N TRP A 166 -6.60 15.73 -11.95
CA TRP A 166 -6.19 16.84 -11.10
C TRP A 166 -7.26 17.95 -11.07
N LEU A 167 -7.43 18.59 -9.91
CA LEU A 167 -8.42 19.65 -9.70
C LEU A 167 -8.06 20.91 -10.49
N SER A 168 -9.08 21.55 -11.06
CA SER A 168 -8.96 22.89 -11.62
C SER A 168 -8.84 23.96 -10.54
N ASP A 169 -8.31 25.14 -10.89
CA ASP A 169 -8.22 26.27 -9.96
C ASP A 169 -9.61 26.72 -9.46
N GLU A 170 -10.65 26.54 -10.27
CA GLU A 170 -12.04 26.82 -9.92
C GLU A 170 -12.57 25.85 -8.85
N GLU A 171 -12.30 24.55 -8.99
CA GLU A 171 -12.66 23.52 -8.00
C GLU A 171 -11.89 23.73 -6.68
N LEU A 172 -10.63 24.13 -6.76
CA LEU A 172 -9.80 24.46 -5.59
C LEU A 172 -10.24 25.74 -4.88
N ALA A 173 -10.86 26.68 -5.58
CA ALA A 173 -11.38 27.94 -5.05
C ALA A 173 -12.86 27.82 -4.60
N SER A 174 -13.51 26.70 -4.87
CA SER A 174 -14.89 26.44 -4.49
C SER A 174 -15.00 26.26 -2.97
N ASP A 175 -16.01 26.88 -2.36
CA ASP A 175 -16.38 26.68 -0.94
C ASP A 175 -17.23 25.41 -0.75
N ASP A 176 -17.00 24.39 -1.60
CA ASP A 176 -17.69 23.12 -1.50
C ASP A 176 -17.07 22.32 -0.34
N LYS A 177 -17.90 21.99 0.65
CA LYS A 177 -17.55 21.27 1.88
C LYS A 177 -16.93 19.89 1.64
N LYS A 178 -16.96 19.39 0.40
CA LYS A 178 -16.28 18.16 0.00
C LYS A 178 -14.76 18.31 -0.03
N TYR A 179 -14.26 19.51 -0.31
CA TYR A 179 -12.83 19.78 -0.40
C TYR A 179 -12.31 20.34 0.91
N TYR A 180 -11.23 19.75 1.41
CA TYR A 180 -10.50 20.29 2.54
C TYR A 180 -9.05 20.53 2.16
N VAL A 181 -8.61 21.78 2.26
CA VAL A 181 -7.20 22.15 2.09
C VAL A 181 -6.52 21.98 3.44
N VAL A 182 -5.55 21.07 3.51
CA VAL A 182 -4.80 20.77 4.73
C VAL A 182 -3.89 21.95 5.06
N GLN A 183 -3.90 22.38 6.33
CA GLN A 183 -3.06 23.47 6.79
C GLN A 183 -1.61 23.02 6.96
N GLU A 184 -0.66 23.93 6.78
CA GLU A 184 0.76 23.63 6.91
C GLU A 184 1.14 23.07 8.30
N SER A 185 0.48 23.55 9.36
CA SER A 185 0.66 23.02 10.72
C SER A 185 0.24 21.55 10.86
N GLU A 186 -0.77 21.11 10.09
CA GLU A 186 -1.27 19.73 10.11
C GLU A 186 -0.38 18.80 9.29
N LEU A 187 0.28 19.30 8.23
CA LEU A 187 1.23 18.51 7.44
C LEU A 187 2.37 17.96 8.30
N GLN A 188 2.78 18.70 9.33
CA GLN A 188 3.81 18.25 10.28
C GLN A 188 3.29 17.20 11.28
N GLU A 189 1.99 17.20 11.56
CA GLU A 189 1.35 16.24 12.47
C GLU A 189 1.09 14.89 11.77
N TYR A 190 0.70 14.94 10.50
CA TYR A 190 0.34 13.76 9.71
C TYR A 190 1.51 13.25 8.86
N ASP A 191 2.48 12.64 9.52
CA ASP A 191 3.67 12.02 8.89
C ASP A 191 3.34 11.01 7.76
N TRP A 192 2.15 10.40 7.80
CA TRP A 192 1.67 9.50 6.76
C TRP A 192 1.34 10.20 5.43
N LEU A 193 1.07 11.53 5.42
CA LEU A 193 0.93 12.28 4.17
C LEU A 193 2.24 12.30 3.39
N HIS A 194 3.37 12.40 4.11
CA HIS A 194 4.69 12.22 3.51
C HIS A 194 4.87 10.80 2.96
N LEU A 195 4.45 9.76 3.69
CA LEU A 195 4.49 8.38 3.19
C LEU A 195 3.69 8.22 1.88
N PHE A 196 2.46 8.72 1.80
CA PHE A 196 1.66 8.61 0.57
C PHE A 196 2.29 9.37 -0.60
N THR A 197 2.91 10.52 -0.31
CA THR A 197 3.65 11.30 -1.30
C THR A 197 4.90 10.56 -1.79
N GLU A 198 5.63 9.89 -0.89
CA GLU A 198 6.76 9.03 -1.22
C GLU A 198 6.33 7.87 -2.14
N ILE A 199 5.22 7.20 -1.82
CA ILE A 199 4.66 6.11 -2.65
C ILE A 199 4.26 6.62 -4.03
N ALA A 200 3.63 7.80 -4.10
CA ALA A 200 3.26 8.40 -5.36
C ALA A 200 4.48 8.77 -6.22
N PHE A 201 5.53 9.30 -5.60
CA PHE A 201 6.78 9.57 -6.28
C PHE A 201 7.48 8.28 -6.74
N TYR A 202 7.52 7.25 -5.89
CA TYR A 202 8.04 5.93 -6.25
C TYR A 202 7.36 5.37 -7.51
N SER A 203 6.02 5.42 -7.56
CA SER A 203 5.25 5.03 -8.74
C SER A 203 5.64 5.84 -9.99
N LYS A 204 5.73 7.17 -9.86
CA LYS A 204 6.06 8.09 -10.96
C LYS A 204 7.46 7.86 -11.53
N THR A 205 8.41 7.49 -10.68
CA THR A 205 9.79 7.13 -11.07
C THR A 205 9.93 5.72 -11.63
N LYS A 206 8.81 4.99 -11.84
CA LYS A 206 8.84 3.60 -12.30
C LYS A 206 9.71 2.70 -11.44
N ASN A 207 9.61 2.88 -10.12
CA ASN A 207 10.28 2.04 -9.13
C ASN A 207 11.82 2.20 -9.10
N GLU A 208 12.35 3.30 -9.64
CA GLU A 208 13.79 3.59 -9.66
C GLU A 208 14.32 4.17 -8.35
N VAL A 209 13.45 4.61 -7.45
CA VAL A 209 13.83 5.19 -6.16
C VAL A 209 14.30 4.09 -5.20
N THR A 210 15.53 4.23 -4.70
CA THR A 210 16.20 3.24 -3.84
C THR A 210 16.35 3.68 -2.39
N ALA A 211 15.93 4.90 -2.05
CA ALA A 211 16.00 5.47 -0.70
C ALA A 211 14.93 6.54 -0.53
N PRO A 212 14.60 6.96 0.71
CA PRO A 212 13.66 8.05 0.97
C PRO A 212 14.02 9.31 0.16
N PRO A 213 13.14 9.74 -0.78
CA PRO A 213 13.41 10.91 -1.60
C PRO A 213 13.21 12.20 -0.77
N PRO A 214 14.04 13.24 -0.98
CA PRO A 214 13.86 14.54 -0.33
C PRO A 214 12.69 15.31 -0.97
N LEU A 215 11.47 14.98 -0.54
CA LEU A 215 10.24 15.59 -1.03
C LEU A 215 9.76 16.69 -0.08
N GLU A 216 9.32 17.81 -0.66
CA GLU A 216 8.69 18.92 0.05
C GLU A 216 7.23 19.01 -0.40
N ILE A 217 6.29 18.75 0.52
CA ILE A 217 4.85 18.87 0.25
C ILE A 217 4.49 20.36 0.27
N GLU A 218 3.88 20.84 -0.80
CA GLU A 218 3.45 22.25 -0.91
C GLU A 218 1.98 22.42 -0.58
N LYS A 219 1.13 21.48 -1.03
CA LYS A 219 -0.31 21.55 -0.82
C LYS A 219 -0.91 20.16 -0.83
N VAL A 220 -1.84 19.93 0.09
CA VAL A 220 -2.70 18.74 0.11
C VAL A 220 -4.15 19.17 0.13
N VAL A 221 -4.95 18.59 -0.76
CA VAL A 221 -6.41 18.71 -0.73
C VAL A 221 -7.01 17.33 -0.57
N VAL A 222 -7.89 17.19 0.42
CA VAL A 222 -8.58 15.94 0.73
C VAL A 222 -10.03 16.05 0.28
N VAL A 223 -10.51 15.00 -0.38
CA VAL A 223 -11.90 14.88 -0.84
C VAL A 223 -12.50 13.60 -0.29
N THR A 224 -13.65 13.73 0.35
CA THR A 224 -14.48 12.63 0.83
C THR A 224 -15.89 12.79 0.29
N LYS A 225 -16.61 11.68 0.14
CA LYS A 225 -18.03 11.65 -0.18
C LYS A 225 -18.86 12.24 0.95
N GLU A 226 -18.46 11.96 2.18
CA GLU A 226 -19.15 12.38 3.40
C GLU A 226 -18.91 13.87 3.65
N ASP A 227 -19.99 14.63 3.80
CA ASP A 227 -19.93 16.01 4.27
C ASP A 227 -19.63 16.00 5.77
N THR A 228 -18.49 16.58 6.16
CA THR A 228 -18.10 16.76 7.56
C THR A 228 -18.21 18.25 7.90
N GLU A 229 -18.72 18.58 9.09
CA GLU A 229 -18.80 19.98 9.53
C GLU A 229 -17.40 20.58 9.73
N GLU A 230 -16.46 19.76 10.19
CA GLU A 230 -15.07 20.10 10.37
C GLU A 230 -14.23 19.46 9.25
N GLY A 231 -13.57 20.29 8.44
CA GLY A 231 -12.82 19.82 7.28
C GLY A 231 -11.68 18.86 7.62
N HIS A 232 -11.00 19.08 8.75
CA HIS A 232 -9.87 18.25 9.19
C HIS A 232 -10.28 16.80 9.54
N GLU A 233 -11.54 16.56 9.90
CA GLU A 233 -12.04 15.20 10.15
C GLU A 233 -11.98 14.32 8.87
N LYS A 234 -11.92 14.92 7.68
CA LYS A 234 -11.70 14.18 6.42
C LYS A 234 -10.34 13.45 6.39
N LEU A 235 -9.34 13.93 7.11
CA LEU A 235 -8.04 13.26 7.23
C LEU A 235 -8.14 11.93 8.00
N LYS A 236 -9.18 11.77 8.81
CA LYS A 236 -9.48 10.55 9.57
C LYS A 236 -10.48 9.64 8.86
N ALA A 237 -10.91 9.98 7.64
CA ALA A 237 -11.87 9.19 6.88
C ALA A 237 -11.27 7.85 6.43
N HIS A 238 -12.08 6.79 6.49
CA HIS A 238 -11.68 5.46 5.99
C HIS A 238 -11.37 5.49 4.49
N ASN A 239 -12.17 6.22 3.72
CA ASN A 239 -12.03 6.38 2.29
C ASN A 239 -11.82 7.86 1.96
N ALA A 240 -10.81 8.17 1.15
CA ALA A 240 -10.50 9.54 0.79
C ALA A 240 -9.69 9.60 -0.51
N ILE A 241 -9.79 10.72 -1.22
CA ILE A 241 -8.94 11.06 -2.35
C ILE A 241 -8.10 12.26 -1.97
N PHE A 242 -6.79 12.17 -2.18
CA PHE A 242 -5.79 13.18 -1.86
C PHE A 242 -5.20 13.74 -3.15
N TYR A 243 -5.18 15.05 -3.25
CA TYR A 243 -4.49 15.79 -4.30
C TYR A 243 -3.28 16.45 -3.68
N VAL A 244 -2.10 15.97 -4.04
CA VAL A 244 -0.84 16.41 -3.45
C VAL A 244 0.01 17.11 -4.48
N SER A 245 0.39 18.35 -4.22
CA SER A 245 1.48 19.03 -4.95
C SER A 245 2.73 19.06 -4.10
N TYR A 246 3.86 18.77 -4.72
CA TYR A 246 5.14 18.60 -4.01
C TYR A 246 6.33 18.84 -4.94
N LYS A 247 7.48 19.12 -4.34
CA LYS A 247 8.76 19.31 -5.01
C LYS A 247 9.74 18.20 -4.67
N TYR A 248 10.61 17.90 -5.62
CA TYR A 248 11.79 17.07 -5.38
C TYR A 248 13.01 17.97 -5.20
N ASN A 249 13.61 17.91 -4.01
CA ASN A 249 14.77 18.74 -3.62
C ASN A 249 16.09 17.97 -3.64
N GLY A 250 16.16 16.86 -4.39
CA GLY A 250 17.37 16.04 -4.48
C GLY A 250 18.29 16.44 -5.62
N GLU A 251 19.47 15.81 -5.67
CA GLU A 251 20.54 16.18 -6.60
C GLU A 251 20.25 15.79 -8.06
N TYR A 252 19.39 14.79 -8.28
CA TYR A 252 19.05 14.32 -9.61
C TYR A 252 18.13 15.30 -10.34
N SER A 253 18.71 16.10 -11.22
CA SER A 253 18.02 17.17 -11.96
C SER A 253 16.87 16.68 -12.86
N GLY A 254 16.87 15.40 -13.28
CA GLY A 254 15.78 14.81 -14.05
C GLY A 254 14.44 14.74 -13.31
N TRP A 255 14.48 14.80 -11.97
CA TRP A 255 13.30 14.82 -11.12
C TRP A 255 13.02 16.19 -10.49
N ALA A 256 13.96 17.15 -10.57
CA ALA A 256 13.84 18.47 -9.97
C ALA A 256 12.83 19.38 -10.71
N ARG A 257 11.54 19.13 -10.48
CA ARG A 257 10.41 19.92 -10.98
C ARG A 257 9.23 19.80 -10.02
N ASP A 258 8.25 20.69 -10.20
CA ASP A 258 6.99 20.58 -9.47
C ASP A 258 6.25 19.29 -9.88
N HIS A 259 5.66 18.64 -8.89
CA HIS A 259 4.93 17.41 -9.05
C HIS A 259 3.52 17.52 -8.49
N GLN A 260 2.65 16.75 -9.11
CA GLN A 260 1.28 16.55 -8.69
C GLN A 260 1.01 15.04 -8.68
N ALA A 261 0.26 14.59 -7.69
CA ALA A 261 -0.20 13.21 -7.56
C ALA A 261 -1.63 13.18 -7.02
N VAL A 262 -2.45 12.30 -7.58
CA VAL A 262 -3.77 11.98 -7.04
C VAL A 262 -3.65 10.62 -6.39
N ILE A 263 -4.00 10.52 -5.12
CA ILE A 263 -3.89 9.27 -4.36
C ILE A 263 -5.27 8.93 -3.84
N ARG A 264 -5.71 7.70 -4.05
CA ARG A 264 -6.97 7.19 -3.52
C ARG A 264 -6.67 6.15 -2.45
N LYS A 265 -7.19 6.38 -1.24
CA LYS A 265 -7.17 5.43 -0.13
C LYS A 265 -8.57 4.87 0.07
N THR A 266 -8.70 3.56 0.13
CA THR A 266 -9.95 2.88 0.50
C THR A 266 -9.72 1.77 1.52
N MET A 267 -10.77 1.43 2.26
CA MET A 267 -10.79 0.34 3.24
C MET A 267 -12.09 -0.44 3.08
N ASP A 268 -12.01 -1.78 3.12
CA ASP A 268 -13.16 -2.68 3.00
C ASP A 268 -13.80 -3.03 4.37
N GLY A 269 -13.29 -2.43 5.45
CA GLY A 269 -13.75 -2.65 6.83
C GLY A 269 -13.12 -3.84 7.54
N LYS A 270 -12.30 -4.66 6.86
CA LYS A 270 -11.60 -5.77 7.49
C LYS A 270 -10.33 -5.30 8.24
N PRO A 271 -9.94 -5.99 9.33
CA PRO A 271 -8.71 -5.65 10.05
C PRO A 271 -7.46 -5.81 9.18
N GLY A 272 -6.58 -4.81 9.19
CA GLY A 272 -5.35 -4.81 8.40
C GLY A 272 -5.55 -4.57 6.90
N HIS A 273 -6.78 -4.26 6.46
CA HIS A 273 -7.09 -4.02 5.06
C HIS A 273 -7.11 -2.53 4.72
N MET A 274 -6.25 -2.15 3.78
CA MET A 274 -6.20 -0.82 3.17
C MET A 274 -5.70 -0.93 1.74
N TYR A 275 -6.40 -0.29 0.81
CA TYR A 275 -6.01 -0.18 -0.58
C TYR A 275 -5.56 1.25 -0.89
N LEU A 276 -4.44 1.37 -1.62
CA LEU A 276 -3.84 2.61 -2.04
C LEU A 276 -3.57 2.54 -3.55
N GLU A 277 -4.15 3.48 -4.29
CA GLU A 277 -3.91 3.68 -5.72
C GLU A 277 -3.40 5.09 -5.98
N VAL A 278 -2.47 5.25 -6.92
CA VAL A 278 -1.91 6.55 -7.36
C VAL A 278 -2.16 6.78 -8.85
#